data_AF-A0A6N3GTS7-F1
#
_entry.id   AF-A0A6N3GTS7-F1
#
_cell.length_a   1.000
_cell.length_b   1.000
_cell.length_c   1.000
_cell.angle_alpha   90.00
_cell.angle_beta   90.00
_cell.angle_gamma   90.00
#
_symmetry.space_group_name_H-M   'P 1'
#
loop_
_entity.id
_entity.type
_entity.pdbx_description
1 polymer ?
#
loop_
_entity_poly.entity_id
_entity_poly.type
_entity_poly.pdbx_seq_one_letter_code
_entity_poly.pdbx_strand_id
1 'polypeptide(L)'
;MAKIAKISEIHPTLGFTEFDILEKYRKSFHESGLGRLHSLFLFECMAKAAGLSEQRLGRRNIFSPSAKIALMVLKAYTGFSDRQLVEHLNGTCTTRFSVESS
;
A
#
# COMPACT_ATOMS: atom_id res chain seq x y z
N MET A 1 -33.25 -20.95 -16.71
CA MET A 1 -33.55 -20.11 -15.54
C MET A 1 -32.69 -20.60 -14.38
N ALA A 2 -31.64 -19.86 -14.02
CA ALA A 2 -30.74 -20.23 -12.91
C ALA A 2 -31.13 -19.42 -11.66
N LYS A 3 -31.36 -20.11 -10.55
CA LYS A 3 -31.83 -19.52 -9.29
C LYS A 3 -30.65 -18.78 -8.63
N ILE A 4 -30.80 -17.48 -8.36
CA ILE A 4 -29.77 -16.67 -7.71
C ILE A 4 -29.59 -17.20 -6.27
N ALA A 5 -28.40 -17.72 -5.97
CA ALA A 5 -28.02 -18.14 -4.62
C ALA A 5 -27.84 -16.92 -3.71
N LYS A 6 -28.24 -17.05 -2.44
CA LYS A 6 -28.06 -16.00 -1.42
C LYS A 6 -26.56 -15.81 -1.20
N ILE A 7 -26.07 -14.60 -1.48
CA ILE A 7 -24.63 -14.23 -1.39
C ILE A 7 -24.07 -14.49 0.03
N SER A 8 -24.93 -14.54 1.05
CA SER A 8 -24.57 -14.87 2.44
C SER A 8 -24.09 -16.31 2.67
N GLU A 9 -24.33 -17.23 1.74
CA GLU A 9 -23.91 -18.64 1.85
C GLU A 9 -22.59 -18.93 1.11
N ILE A 10 -22.00 -17.92 0.47
CA ILE A 10 -20.69 -18.05 -0.16
C ILE A 10 -19.64 -18.03 0.95
N HIS A 11 -19.26 -19.21 1.43
CA HIS A 11 -18.10 -19.35 2.32
C HIS A 11 -16.82 -19.15 1.50
N PRO A 12 -15.90 -18.27 1.92
CA PRO A 12 -14.61 -18.14 1.27
C PRO A 12 -13.88 -19.49 1.32
N THR A 13 -13.52 -20.02 0.17
CA THR A 13 -12.83 -21.32 0.03
C THR A 13 -11.35 -21.23 0.45
N LEU A 14 -10.83 -20.01 0.61
CA LEU A 14 -9.49 -19.76 1.15
C LEU A 14 -9.57 -19.68 2.68
N GLY A 15 -8.69 -20.41 3.38
CA GLY A 15 -8.60 -20.46 4.84
C GLY A 15 -8.16 -19.15 5.52
N PHE A 16 -8.28 -18.01 4.84
CA PHE A 16 -7.97 -16.69 5.35
C PHE A 16 -9.09 -15.73 4.96
N THR A 17 -9.59 -14.96 5.92
CA THR A 17 -10.42 -13.80 5.61
C THR A 17 -9.53 -12.67 5.09
N GLU A 18 -10.02 -11.81 4.20
CA GLU A 18 -9.28 -10.64 3.69
C GLU A 18 -8.76 -9.75 4.82
N PHE A 19 -9.50 -9.71 5.93
CA PHE A 19 -9.13 -8.97 7.14
C PHE A 19 -7.91 -9.57 7.85
N ASP A 20 -7.81 -10.90 7.91
CA ASP A 20 -6.65 -11.59 8.50
C ASP A 20 -5.37 -11.32 7.72
N ILE A 21 -5.45 -11.20 6.39
CA ILE A 21 -4.30 -10.92 5.53
C ILE A 21 -3.78 -9.50 5.79
N LEU A 22 -4.67 -8.52 5.87
CA LEU A 22 -4.28 -7.12 6.10
C LEU A 22 -3.67 -6.93 7.49
N GLU A 23 -4.27 -7.53 8.52
CA GLU A 23 -3.76 -7.44 9.90
C GLU A 23 -2.40 -8.14 10.04
N LYS A 24 -2.24 -9.33 9.45
CA LYS A 24 -0.94 -10.02 9.39
C LYS A 24 0.10 -9.17 8.66
N TYR A 25 -0.26 -8.59 7.51
CA TYR A 25 0.63 -7.71 6.76
C TYR A 25 1.08 -6.49 7.58
N ARG A 26 0.16 -5.83 8.30
CA ARG A 26 0.48 -4.68 9.15
C ARG A 26 1.48 -5.02 10.26
N LYS A 27 1.33 -6.21 10.86
CA LYS A 27 2.27 -6.73 11.87
C LYS A 27 3.64 -7.02 11.25
N SER A 28 3.69 -7.80 10.17
CA SER A 28 4.94 -8.11 9.47
C SER A 28 5.63 -6.87 8.91
N PHE A 29 4.87 -5.85 8.50
CA PHE A 29 5.44 -4.60 8.00
C PHE A 29 6.28 -3.91 9.08
N HIS A 30 5.79 -3.79 10.32
CA HIS A 30 6.55 -3.16 11.41
C HIS A 30 7.85 -3.90 11.74
N GLU A 31 7.86 -5.22 11.58
CA GLU A 31 9.05 -6.06 11.78
C GLU A 31 10.01 -6.03 10.58
N SER A 32 9.58 -5.52 9.42
CA SER A 32 10.42 -5.42 8.24
C SER A 32 11.47 -4.31 8.38
N GLY A 33 12.55 -4.38 7.60
CA GLY A 33 13.55 -3.31 7.54
C GLY A 33 12.95 -1.96 7.17
N LEU A 34 12.00 -1.94 6.22
CA LEU A 34 11.32 -0.73 5.78
C LEU A 34 10.36 -0.18 6.86
N GLY A 35 9.66 -1.03 7.60
CA GLY A 35 8.79 -0.60 8.70
C GLY A 35 9.56 -0.05 9.89
N ARG A 36 10.73 -0.63 10.20
CA ARG A 36 11.65 -0.03 11.19
C ARG A 36 12.12 1.36 10.76
N LEU A 37 12.46 1.54 9.48
CA LEU A 37 12.81 2.85 8.94
C LEU A 37 11.63 3.82 8.96
N HIS A 38 10.42 3.36 8.63
CA HIS A 38 9.19 4.16 8.67
C HIS A 38 8.98 4.84 10.03
N SER A 39 9.24 4.14 11.14
CA SER A 39 9.12 4.71 12.50
C SER A 39 10.15 5.80 12.81
N LEU A 40 11.25 5.87 12.07
CA LEU A 40 12.30 6.88 12.26
C LEU A 40 12.09 8.12 11.37
N PHE A 41 11.25 8.01 10.33
CA PHE A 41 11.06 9.09 9.38
C PHE A 41 10.12 10.16 9.91
N LEU A 42 10.65 11.37 10.06
CA LEU A 42 9.87 12.58 10.33
C LEU A 42 9.26 13.11 9.02
N PHE A 43 8.28 12.39 8.47
CA PHE A 43 7.67 12.70 7.16
C PHE A 43 7.15 14.14 7.06
N GLU A 44 6.51 14.64 8.11
CA GLU A 44 6.01 16.03 8.16
C GLU A 44 7.14 17.07 8.10
N CYS A 45 8.25 16.84 8.82
CA CYS A 45 9.40 17.74 8.78
C CYS A 45 10.08 17.72 7.41
N MET A 46 10.23 16.53 6.82
CA MET A 46 10.80 16.37 5.48
C MET A 46 9.91 17.02 4.42
N ALA A 47 8.58 16.88 4.53
CA ALA A 47 7.64 17.53 3.63
C ALA A 47 7.78 19.04 3.68
N LYS A 48 7.83 19.63 4.89
CA LYS A 48 8.06 21.07 5.07
C LYS A 48 9.41 21.53 4.52
N ALA A 49 10.47 20.78 4.79
CA ALA A 49 11.82 21.09 4.29
C ALA A 49 11.91 21.01 2.75
N ALA A 50 11.16 20.09 2.13
CA ALA A 50 11.01 19.99 0.68
C ALA A 50 10.07 21.05 0.08
N GLY A 51 9.51 21.96 0.89
CA GLY A 51 8.56 22.98 0.44
C GLY A 51 7.18 22.41 0.05
N LEU A 52 6.88 21.17 0.43
CA LEU A 52 5.57 20.56 0.20
C LEU A 52 4.59 21.05 1.26
N SER A 53 3.46 21.58 0.80
CA SER A 53 2.36 21.99 1.67
C SER A 53 1.03 21.53 1.10
N GLU A 54 0.02 21.46 1.96
CA GLU A 54 -1.34 21.19 1.51
C GLU A 54 -1.81 22.35 0.62
N GLN A 55 -2.02 22.03 -0.65
CA GLN A 55 -2.38 23.03 -1.63
C GLN A 55 -3.86 23.37 -1.47
N ARG A 56 -4.14 24.59 -0.99
CA ARG A 56 -5.51 25.08 -0.76
C ARG A 56 -6.19 25.62 -2.02
N LEU A 57 -5.42 25.94 -3.06
CA LEU A 57 -5.90 26.56 -4.30
C LEU A 57 -5.43 25.78 -5.53
N GLY A 58 -6.35 25.51 -6.46
CA GLY A 58 -6.08 24.73 -7.68
C GLY A 58 -6.50 23.26 -7.58
N ARG A 59 -5.89 22.40 -8.41
CA ARG A 59 -6.23 20.97 -8.47
C ARG A 59 -5.87 20.30 -7.15
N ARG A 60 -6.83 19.61 -6.54
CA ARG A 60 -6.60 18.86 -5.29
C ARG A 60 -5.51 17.81 -5.50
N ASN A 61 -4.55 17.80 -4.60
CA ASN A 61 -3.55 16.75 -4.54
C ASN A 61 -4.21 15.43 -4.09
N ILE A 62 -3.84 14.33 -4.73
CA ILE A 62 -4.31 12.98 -4.36
C ILE A 62 -3.60 12.49 -3.10
N PHE A 63 -2.33 12.86 -2.96
CA PHE A 63 -1.49 12.51 -1.82
C PHE A 63 -1.18 13.74 -0.97
N SER A 64 -1.21 13.56 0.35
CA SER A 64 -0.70 14.57 1.29
C SER A 64 0.81 14.80 1.08
N PRO A 65 1.36 15.95 1.51
CA PRO A 65 2.80 16.22 1.51
C PRO A 65 3.64 15.07 2.07
N SER A 66 3.23 14.53 3.23
CA SER A 66 3.90 13.39 3.86
C SER A 66 3.82 12.11 3.03
N ALA A 67 2.68 11.83 2.40
CA ALA A 67 2.53 10.68 1.51
C ALA A 67 3.42 10.80 0.26
N LYS A 68 3.61 12.02 -0.27
CA LYS A 68 4.57 12.26 -1.37
C LYS A 68 6.00 11.95 -0.94
N ILE A 69 6.41 12.38 0.24
CA ILE A 69 7.74 12.03 0.79
C ILE A 69 7.86 10.52 1.00
N ALA A 70 6.83 9.86 1.54
CA ALA A 70 6.83 8.41 1.73
C ALA A 70 7.01 7.67 0.39
N LEU A 71 6.36 8.12 -0.68
CA LEU A 71 6.55 7.57 -2.03
C LEU A 71 7.96 7.83 -2.57
N MET A 72 8.53 9.01 -2.32
CA MET A 72 9.92 9.31 -2.69
C MET A 72 10.91 8.39 -1.97
N VAL A 73 10.73 8.18 -0.67
CA VAL A 73 11.53 7.25 0.15
C VAL A 73 11.37 5.82 -0.38
N LEU A 74 10.14 5.40 -0.67
CA LEU A 74 9.86 4.06 -1.20
C LEU A 74 10.57 3.85 -2.55
N LYS A 75 10.50 4.84 -3.45
CA LYS A 75 11.21 4.82 -4.75
C LYS A 75 12.71 4.68 -4.56
N ALA A 76 13.29 5.46 -3.65
CA ALA A 76 14.73 5.41 -3.35
C ALA A 76 15.15 4.08 -2.73
N TYR A 77 14.30 3.50 -1.88
CA TYR A 77 14.57 2.21 -1.23
C TYR A 77 14.50 1.03 -2.19
N THR A 78 13.55 1.03 -3.15
CA THR A 78 13.38 -0.08 -4.10
C THR A 78 14.25 0.04 -5.35
N GLY A 79 14.71 1.25 -5.69
CA GLY A 79 15.44 1.52 -6.93
C GLY A 79 14.56 1.43 -8.19
N PHE A 80 13.23 1.44 -8.04
CA PHE A 80 12.30 1.32 -9.17
C PHE A 80 12.23 2.60 -10.00
N SER A 81 12.01 2.42 -11.30
CA SER A 81 11.54 3.52 -12.16
C SER A 81 10.12 3.94 -11.77
N ASP A 82 9.71 5.16 -12.14
CA ASP A 82 8.35 5.65 -11.86
C ASP A 82 7.27 4.71 -12.43
N ARG A 83 7.51 4.19 -13.64
CA ARG A 83 6.60 3.24 -14.28
C ARG A 83 6.49 1.95 -13.49
N GLN A 84 7.62 1.35 -13.10
CA GLN A 84 7.62 0.11 -12.31
C GLN A 84 6.99 0.32 -10.94
N LEU A 85 7.25 1.45 -10.29
CA LEU A 85 6.64 1.77 -8.99
C LEU A 85 5.12 1.84 -9.11
N VAL A 86 4.60 2.51 -10.14
CA VAL A 86 3.15 2.60 -10.40
C VAL A 86 2.58 1.23 -10.75
N GLU A 87 3.26 0.44 -11.58
CA GLU A 87 2.85 -0.93 -11.93
C GLU A 87 2.77 -1.83 -10.69
N HIS A 88 3.74 -1.74 -9.78
CA HIS A 88 3.73 -2.52 -8.54
C HIS A 88 2.66 -2.06 -7.55
N LEU A 89 2.43 -0.75 -7.42
CA LEU A 89 1.38 -0.21 -6.55
C LEU A 89 -0.03 -0.55 -7.07
N ASN A 90 -0.22 -0.53 -8.38
CA ASN A 90 -1.49 -0.87 -9.02
C ASN A 90 -1.69 -2.40 -9.14
N GLY A 91 -0.60 -3.16 -9.30
CA GLY A 91 -0.61 -4.61 -9.51
C GLY A 91 -0.73 -5.45 -8.23
N THR A 92 -0.67 -4.83 -7.06
CA THR A 92 -0.73 -5.53 -5.76
C THR A 92 -2.06 -6.23 -5.45
N CYS A 93 -3.14 -6.00 -6.21
CA CYS A 93 -4.40 -6.74 -5.99
C CYS A 93 -4.40 -8.18 -6.53
N THR A 94 -3.42 -8.60 -7.36
CA THR A 94 -3.58 -9.87 -8.11
C THR A 94 -2.36 -10.81 -8.10
N THR A 95 -1.16 -10.38 -7.70
CA THR A 95 0.06 -11.15 -8.04
C THR A 95 0.82 -11.83 -6.89
N ARG A 96 0.35 -11.78 -5.63
CA ARG A 96 1.09 -12.43 -4.51
C ARG A 96 0.54 -13.76 -3.99
N PHE A 97 -0.59 -14.26 -4.49
CA PHE A 97 -1.11 -15.56 -4.04
C PHE A 97 -0.71 -16.76 -4.91
N SER A 98 -0.02 -16.56 -6.04
CA SER A 98 0.36 -17.67 -6.93
C SER A 98 1.77 -18.24 -6.69
N VAL A 99 2.56 -17.71 -5.76
CA VAL A 99 3.96 -18.17 -5.54
C VAL A 99 4.12 -19.06 -4.30
N GLU A 100 3.06 -19.27 -3.51
CA GLU A 100 3.09 -20.15 -2.32
C GLU A 100 2.15 -21.35 -2.48
N SER A 101 2.09 -21.91 -3.68
CA SER A 101 1.40 -23.16 -3.99
C SER A 101 2.16 -23.91 -5.08
N SER A 102 3.36 -24.38 -4.75
CA SER A 102 4.09 -25.41 -5.49
C SER A 102 4.99 -26.18 -4.53
#